data_AF-A0A1S1MBX8-F1
#
_entry.id   AF-A0A1S1MBX8-F1
#
_cell.length_a   1.000
_cell.length_b   1.000
_cell.length_c   1.000
_cell.angle_alpha   90.00
_cell.angle_beta   90.00
_cell.angle_gamma   90.00
#
_symmetry.space_group_name_H-M   'P 1'
#
loop_
_entity.id
_entity.type
_entity.pdbx_description
1 polymer ?
#
loop_
_entity_poly.entity_id
_entity_poly.type
_entity_poly.pdbx_seq_one_letter_code
_entity_poly.pdbx_strand_id
1 'polypeptide(L)'
;MAMRNEMLAISWWDTKSPDPVAWRTAWTLCEVPGGTVVSVSRPAFSSDDPAVRRMAGLSDRFWPTAMAKLGRLIDCAATTPAGGGAVEL
;
A
#
# COMPACT_ATOMS: atom_id res chain seq x y z
N MET A 1 11.82 15.03 -14.55
CA MET A 1 11.44 15.63 -13.26
C MET A 1 10.31 14.77 -12.70
N ALA A 2 10.56 13.98 -11.66
CA ALA A 2 9.54 13.07 -11.11
C ALA A 2 8.58 13.90 -10.25
N MET A 3 7.28 13.87 -10.59
CA MET A 3 6.23 14.48 -9.77
C MET A 3 6.13 13.70 -8.45
N ARG A 4 6.01 14.39 -7.31
CA ARG A 4 5.65 13.75 -6.04
C ARG A 4 4.28 13.12 -6.23
N ASN A 5 4.20 11.80 -6.20
CA ASN A 5 2.92 11.13 -6.04
C ASN A 5 2.50 11.33 -4.59
N GLU A 6 1.76 12.41 -4.31
CA GLU A 6 1.21 12.73 -2.98
C GLU A 6 0.20 11.67 -2.53
N MET A 7 -0.40 10.96 -3.49
CA MET A 7 -1.42 9.96 -3.25
C MET A 7 -1.33 8.81 -4.25
N LEU A 8 -1.45 7.59 -3.74
CA LEU A 8 -1.59 6.36 -4.51
C LEU A 8 -2.93 5.71 -4.13
N ALA A 9 -3.86 5.61 -5.08
CA ALA A 9 -5.11 4.90 -4.87
C ALA A 9 -5.03 3.50 -5.50
N ILE A 10 -5.15 2.46 -4.68
CA ILE A 10 -5.15 1.06 -5.13
C ILE A 10 -6.53 0.48 -4.86
N SER A 11 -7.14 -0.09 -5.91
CA SER A 11 -8.35 -0.91 -5.76
C SER A 11 -7.97 -2.38 -5.95
N TRP A 12 -8.49 -3.25 -5.10
CA TRP A 12 -8.28 -4.69 -5.16
C TRP A 12 -9.58 -5.44 -4.84
N TRP A 13 -9.64 -6.71 -5.21
CA TRP A 13 -10.86 -7.53 -5.25
C TRP A 13 -10.55 -8.91 -4.66
N ASP A 14 -11.54 -9.55 -4.04
CA ASP A 14 -11.43 -10.96 -3.62
C ASP A 14 -11.92 -11.78 -4.79
N THR A 15 -10.97 -12.26 -5.59
CA THR A 15 -11.25 -13.08 -6.76
C THR A 15 -11.78 -14.46 -6.39
N LYS A 16 -11.79 -14.83 -5.10
CA LYS A 16 -12.36 -16.09 -4.60
C LYS A 16 -13.82 -15.95 -4.16
N SER A 17 -14.36 -14.73 -4.09
CA SER A 17 -15.78 -14.50 -3.82
C SER A 17 -16.61 -14.69 -5.09
N PRO A 18 -17.78 -15.37 -5.02
CA PRO A 18 -18.72 -15.42 -6.14
C PRO A 18 -19.34 -14.05 -6.44
N ASP A 19 -19.26 -13.10 -5.49
CA ASP A 19 -19.64 -11.70 -5.66
C ASP A 19 -18.44 -10.80 -5.28
N PRO A 20 -17.58 -10.43 -6.24
CA PRO A 20 -16.36 -9.68 -5.98
C PRO A 20 -16.66 -8.20 -5.70
N VAL A 21 -16.54 -7.81 -4.43
CA VAL A 21 -16.62 -6.40 -4.03
C VAL A 21 -15.26 -5.72 -4.28
N ALA A 22 -15.26 -4.61 -4.99
CA ALA A 22 -14.07 -3.80 -5.20
C ALA A 22 -13.76 -3.00 -3.92
N TRP A 23 -12.62 -3.27 -3.27
CA TRP A 23 -12.16 -2.50 -2.13
C TRP A 23 -11.10 -1.50 -2.54
N ARG A 24 -11.41 -0.22 -2.35
CA ARG A 24 -10.47 0.87 -2.57
C ARG A 24 -9.71 1.16 -1.29
N THR A 25 -8.40 1.08 -1.36
CA THR A 25 -7.47 1.60 -0.35
C THR A 25 -6.77 2.82 -0.91
N ALA A 26 -6.76 3.90 -0.14
CA ALA A 26 -6.08 5.12 -0.49
C ALA A 26 -4.82 5.24 0.38
N TRP A 27 -3.68 5.39 -0.28
CA TRP A 27 -2.40 5.61 0.33
C TRP A 27 -2.02 7.06 0.12
N THR A 28 -1.70 7.76 1.21
CA THR A 28 -1.24 9.14 1.18
C THR A 28 0.20 9.17 1.67
N LEU A 29 1.07 9.81 0.89
CA LEU A 29 2.48 9.95 1.19
C LEU A 29 2.72 11.39 1.65
N CYS A 30 3.02 11.56 2.92
CA CYS A 30 3.32 12.86 3.52
C CYS A 30 4.80 12.90 3.88
N GLU A 31 5.54 13.82 3.29
CA GLU A 31 6.91 14.05 3.72
C GLU A 31 6.98 14.72 5.08
N VAL A 32 7.94 14.28 5.89
CA VAL A 32 8.24 14.82 7.21
C VAL A 32 9.77 14.94 7.37
N PRO A 33 10.27 15.76 8.31
CA PRO A 33 11.70 15.76 8.61
C PRO A 33 12.18 14.34 8.95
N GLY A 34 13.15 13.84 8.19
CA GLY A 34 13.73 12.50 8.37
C GLY A 34 13.01 11.35 7.66
N GLY A 35 12.00 11.60 6.82
CA GLY A 35 11.41 10.55 5.99
C GLY A 35 10.02 10.85 5.43
N THR A 36 9.26 9.80 5.18
CA THR A 36 7.90 9.87 4.64
C THR A 36 6.95 9.10 5.53
N VAL A 37 5.88 9.75 6.00
CA VAL A 37 4.76 9.08 6.65
C VAL A 37 3.82 8.55 5.59
N VAL A 38 3.51 7.26 5.67
CA VAL A 38 2.54 6.60 4.80
C VAL A 38 1.24 6.40 5.58
N SER A 39 0.17 7.05 5.14
CA SER A 39 -1.17 6.85 5.70
C SER A 39 -1.98 5.96 4.78
N VAL A 40 -2.49 4.84 5.28
CA VAL A 40 -3.40 3.97 4.54
C VAL A 40 -4.81 4.19 5.07
N SER A 41 -5.68 4.75 4.23
CA SER A 41 -7.09 4.95 4.51
C SER A 41 -7.94 3.98 3.68
N ARG A 42 -9.07 3.57 4.27
CA ARG A 42 -10.04 2.67 3.67
C ARG A 42 -11.44 3.17 4.05
N PRO A 43 -12.46 3.04 3.18
CA PRO A 43 -13.84 3.28 3.59
C PRO A 43 -14.13 2.48 4.87
N ALA A 44 -14.86 3.08 5.80
CA ALA A 44 -15.16 2.42 7.07
C ALA A 44 -15.84 1.08 6.80
N PHE A 45 -15.30 -0.01 7.37
CA PHE A 45 -15.93 -1.32 7.41
C PHE A 45 -17.15 -1.34 8.36
N SER A 46 -17.90 -0.22 8.49
CA SER A 46 -19.16 -0.20 9.23
C SER A 46 -20.25 -0.74 8.30
N SER A 47 -20.27 -2.05 8.15
CA SER A 47 -21.33 -2.76 7.46
C SER A 47 -21.64 -4.03 8.23
N ASP A 48 -22.92 -4.36 8.37
CA ASP A 48 -23.36 -5.67 8.84
C ASP A 48 -23.05 -6.79 7.83
N ASP A 49 -22.57 -6.42 6.64
CA ASP A 49 -22.11 -7.32 5.59
C ASP A 49 -20.98 -8.26 6.11
N PRO A 50 -21.24 -9.58 6.14
CA PRO A 50 -20.25 -10.58 6.55
C PRO A 50 -18.96 -10.58 5.71
N ALA A 51 -19.03 -10.26 4.42
CA ALA A 51 -17.85 -10.18 3.55
C ALA A 51 -16.96 -9.01 3.96
N VAL A 52 -17.56 -7.86 4.29
CA VAL A 52 -16.87 -6.67 4.79
C VAL A 52 -16.17 -6.98 6.12
N ARG A 53 -16.85 -7.62 7.09
CA ARG A 53 -16.22 -8.02 8.37
C ARG A 53 -15.07 -9.03 8.19
N ARG A 54 -15.24 -10.01 7.32
CA ARG A 54 -14.19 -10.99 7.00
C ARG A 54 -12.95 -10.30 6.45
N MET A 55 -13.14 -9.37 5.52
CA MET A 55 -12.05 -8.61 4.89
C MET A 55 -11.36 -7.66 5.86
N ALA A 56 -12.10 -7.02 6.78
CA ALA A 56 -11.51 -6.25 7.87
C ALA A 56 -10.55 -7.12 8.70
N GLY A 57 -11.01 -8.29 9.16
CA GLY A 57 -10.18 -9.20 9.94
C GLY A 57 -9.00 -9.82 9.18
N LEU A 58 -9.12 -10.04 7.87
CA LEU A 58 -7.98 -10.45 7.02
C LEU A 58 -6.96 -9.33 6.87
N SER A 59 -7.44 -8.11 6.59
CA SER A 59 -6.61 -6.93 6.40
C SER A 59 -5.82 -6.60 7.67
N ASP A 60 -6.46 -6.63 8.84
CA ASP A 60 -5.83 -6.31 10.12
C ASP A 60 -4.69 -7.28 10.47
N ARG A 61 -4.79 -8.54 10.02
CA ARG A 61 -3.70 -9.53 10.15
C ARG A 61 -2.60 -9.38 9.11
N PHE A 62 -2.97 -8.97 7.90
CA PHE A 62 -2.05 -8.87 6.77
C PHE A 62 -1.15 -7.62 6.86
N TRP A 63 -1.74 -6.46 7.14
CA TRP A 63 -1.06 -5.17 7.00
C TRP A 63 0.20 -5.00 7.85
N PRO A 64 0.25 -5.42 9.13
CA PRO A 64 1.48 -5.28 9.92
C PRO A 64 2.68 -5.98 9.27
N THR A 65 2.47 -7.19 8.77
CA THR A 65 3.53 -7.97 8.11
C THR A 65 3.91 -7.34 6.76
N ALA A 66 2.92 -6.89 5.98
CA ALA A 66 3.17 -6.24 4.70
C ALA A 66 3.96 -4.93 4.86
N MET A 67 3.60 -4.08 5.83
CA MET A 67 4.31 -2.84 6.12
C MET A 67 5.74 -3.09 6.60
N ALA A 68 5.95 -4.10 7.45
CA ALA A 68 7.30 -4.47 7.90
C ALA A 68 8.19 -4.98 6.76
N LYS A 69 7.61 -5.66 5.76
CA LYS A 69 8.35 -6.06 4.55
C LYS A 69 8.65 -4.86 3.67
N LEU A 70 7.69 -3.96 3.48
CA LEU A 70 7.88 -2.73 2.73
C LEU A 70 8.99 -1.86 3.32
N GLY A 71 9.02 -1.69 4.65
CA GLY A 71 10.09 -0.95 5.33
C GLY A 71 11.48 -1.51 5.01
N ARG A 72 11.65 -2.84 5.10
CA ARG A 72 12.91 -3.50 4.73
C ARG A 72 13.29 -3.27 3.27
N LEU A 73 12.33 -3.31 2.35
CA LEU A 73 12.61 -3.05 0.92
C LEU A 73 13.05 -1.60 0.69
N ILE A 74 12.49 -0.64 1.43
CA ILE A 74 12.91 0.77 1.39
C ILE A 74 14.34 0.90 1.91
N ASP A 75 14.67 0.28 3.05
CA ASP A 75 16.02 0.31 3.62
C ASP A 75 17.06 -0.32 2.67
N CYS A 76 16.71 -1.45 2.03
CA CYS A 76 17.54 -2.08 1.00
C CYS A 76 17.73 -1.19 -0.23
N ALA A 77 16.66 -0.52 -0.69
CA ALA A 77 16.74 0.38 -1.84
C ALA A 77 17.63 1.61 -1.53
N ALA A 78 17.55 2.14 -0.30
CA ALA A 78 18.38 3.26 0.15
C ALA A 78 19.88 2.93 0.22
N THR A 79 20.23 1.66 0.44
CA THR A 79 21.63 1.18 0.51
C THR A 79 22.16 0.67 -0.82
N THR A 80 21.30 0.49 -1.82
CA THR A 80 21.72 0.12 -3.18
C THR A 80 22.23 1.38 -3.88
N PRO A 81 23.49 1.42 -4.35
CA PRO A 81 23.96 2.53 -5.17
C PRO A 81 23.04 2.65 -6.38
N ALA A 82 22.52 3.84 -6.66
CA ALA A 82 21.89 4.11 -7.95
C ALA A 82 22.97 3.97 -9.02
N GLY A 83 23.13 2.76 -9.54
CA GLY A 83 24.14 2.44 -10.54
C GLY A 83 23.91 3.30 -11.77
N GLY A 84 24.77 4.30 -11.94
CA GLY A 84 24.96 4.98 -13.20
C GLY A 84 25.41 3.96 -14.25
N GLY A 85 24.68 3.92 -15.35
CA GLY A 85 24.96 3.04 -16.47
C GLY A 85 23.85 3.22 -17.48
N ALA A 86 24.04 4.20 -18.38
CA ALA A 86 23.25 4.29 -19.59
C ALA A 86 23.23 2.90 -20.26
N VAL A 87 22.03 2.36 -20.44
CA VAL A 87 21.84 1.30 -21.43
C VAL A 87 21.91 2.03 -22.76
N GLU A 88 23.11 2.07 -23.36
CA GLU A 88 23.27 2.42 -24.76
C GLU A 88 22.62 1.29 -25.57
N LEU A 89 21.68 1.66 -26.45
CA LEU A 89 20.95 0.77 -27.35
C LEU A 89 21.85 0.23 -28.46
#